data_AF-A0A369Y2Q1-F1
#
_entry.id   AF-A0A369Y2Q1-F1
#
_cell.length_a   1.000
_cell.length_b   1.000
_cell.length_c   1.000
_cell.angle_alpha   90.00
_cell.angle_beta   90.00
_cell.angle_gamma   90.00
#
_symmetry.space_group_name_H-M   'P 1'
#
loop_
_entity.id
_entity.type
_entity.pdbx_description
1 polymer ?
#
loop_
_entity_poly.entity_id
_entity_poly.type
_entity_poly.pdbx_seq_one_letter_code
_entity_poly.pdbx_strand_id
1 'polypeptide(L)' 'MLYCIDLKTSQVHVLGCRYIPQKNQDKGFLGRFDSCKDAVADAKLKGYTNANACSHCCPSTHIK' A
#
# COMPACT_ATOMS: atom_id res chain seq x y z
N MET A 1 4.70 6.80 7.49
CA MET A 1 4.84 7.09 6.04
C MET A 1 3.47 7.21 5.38
N LEU A 2 3.35 7.92 4.25
CA LEU A 2 2.07 8.00 3.50
C LEU A 2 1.94 6.78 2.59
N TYR A 3 0.77 6.13 2.61
CA TYR A 3 0.48 4.93 1.82
C TYR A 3 -0.69 5.14 0.87
N CYS A 4 -0.59 4.46 -0.27
CA CYS A 4 -1.61 4.39 -1.30
C CYS A 4 -1.79 2.93 -1.74
N ILE A 5 -3.00 2.56 -2.15
CA ILE A 5 -3.32 1.28 -2.76
C ILE A 5 -3.48 1.44 -4.27
N ASP A 6 -2.91 0.52 -5.05
CA ASP A 6 -3.23 0.36 -6.45
C ASP A 6 -4.59 -0.32 -6.59
N LEU A 7 -5.54 0.35 -7.21
CA LEU A 7 -6.92 -0.15 -7.35
C LEU A 7 -7.00 -1.32 -8.34
N LYS A 8 -6.01 -1.47 -9.22
CA LYS A 8 -5.97 -2.55 -10.22
C LYS A 8 -5.52 -3.89 -9.63
N THR A 9 -4.46 -3.88 -8.84
CA THR A 9 -3.85 -5.08 -8.25
C THR A 9 -4.15 -5.22 -6.76
N SER A 10 -4.84 -4.24 -6.17
CA SER A 10 -4.99 -4.10 -4.71
C SER A 10 -3.64 -4.04 -3.97
N GLN A 11 -2.55 -3.64 -4.63
CA GLN A 11 -1.23 -3.60 -4.00
C GLN A 11 -1.02 -2.29 -3.22
N VAL A 12 -0.59 -2.37 -1.97
CA VAL A 12 -0.28 -1.23 -1.11
C VAL A 12 1.17 -0.79 -1.31
N HIS A 13 1.35 0.49 -1.59
CA HIS A 13 2.62 1.15 -1.82
C HIS A 13 2.81 2.36 -0.91
N VAL A 14 4.07 2.73 -0.67
CA VAL A 14 4.41 4.02 -0.08
C VAL A 14 4.37 5.10 -1.16
N LEU A 15 3.92 6.29 -0.79
CA LEU A 15 3.96 7.45 -1.67
C LEU A 15 5.42 7.75 -2.08
N GLY A 16 5.73 7.62 -3.37
CA GLY A 16 7.09 7.74 -3.91
C GLY A 16 7.77 6.42 -4.27
N CYS A 17 7.10 5.28 -4.08
CA CYS A 17 7.62 3.98 -4.51
C CYS A 17 7.64 3.90 -6.05
N ARG A 18 8.72 3.40 -6.67
CA ARG A 18 8.88 3.40 -8.14
C ARG A 18 7.86 2.54 -8.89
N TYR A 19 7.24 1.61 -8.17
CA TYR A 19 6.27 0.66 -8.70
C TYR A 19 4.82 1.10 -8.52
N ILE A 20 4.55 2.29 -7.94
CA ILE A 20 3.16 2.76 -7.86
C ILE A 20 2.65 3.16 -9.25
N PRO A 21 1.34 3.08 -9.50
CA PRO A 21 0.74 3.57 -10.72
C PRO A 21 1.01 5.06 -10.93
N GLN A 22 1.58 5.41 -12.08
CA GLN A 22 1.72 6.82 -12.46
C GLN A 22 0.36 7.52 -12.57
N LYS A 23 -0.68 6.79 -13.01
CA LYS A 23 -2.03 7.33 -13.15
C LYS A 23 -2.69 7.50 -11.78
N ASN A 24 -3.12 8.72 -11.47
CA ASN A 24 -3.79 9.02 -10.21
C ASN A 24 -5.14 8.30 -10.06
N GLN A 25 -5.82 7.98 -11.15
CA GLN A 25 -7.10 7.27 -11.13
C GLN A 25 -6.96 5.80 -10.74
N ASP A 26 -5.77 5.22 -10.91
CA ASP A 26 -5.48 3.82 -10.58
C ASP A 26 -4.97 3.66 -9.14
N LYS A 27 -4.85 4.75 -8.36
CA LYS A 27 -4.39 4.70 -6.97
C LYS A 27 -5.37 5.35 -5.99
N GLY A 28 -5.69 4.64 -4.92
CA GLY A 28 -6.43 5.15 -3.77
C GLY A 28 -5.46 5.58 -2.67
N PHE A 29 -5.65 6.76 -2.10
CA PHE A 29 -4.90 7.17 -0.91
C PHE A 29 -5.49 6.50 0.33
N LEU A 30 -4.67 5.77 1.07
CA LEU A 30 -5.09 5.12 2.32
C LEU A 30 -4.93 6.08 3.50
N GLY A 31 -3.80 6.80 3.54
CA GLY A 31 -3.48 7.71 4.64
C GLY A 31 -2.04 7.54 5.10
N ARG A 32 -1.75 8.04 6.31
CA ARG A 32 -0.43 7.93 6.93
C ARG A 32 -0.45 6.81 7.96
N PHE A 33 0.45 5.83 7.79
CA PHE A 33 0.60 4.69 8.69
C PHE A 33 2.05 4.56 9.12
N ASP A 34 2.31 3.99 10.28
CA ASP A 34 3.68 3.70 10.74
C ASP A 34 4.24 2.44 10.10
N SER A 35 3.37 1.46 9.81
CA SER A 35 3.76 0.21 9.18
C SER A 35 2.95 -0.08 7.92
N CYS A 36 3.58 -0.76 6.96
CA CYS A 36 2.89 -1.31 5.80
C CYS A 36 1.80 -2.34 6.19
N LYS A 37 1.97 -3.06 7.31
CA LYS A 37 0.94 -3.97 7.83
C LYS A 37 -0.36 -3.24 8.18
N ASP A 38 -0.27 -2.08 8.85
CA ASP A 38 -1.46 -1.28 9.20
C ASP A 38 -2.13 -0.74 7.94
N ALA A 39 -1.35 -0.27 6.98
CA ALA A 39 -1.89 0.20 5.70
C ALA A 39 -2.61 -0.91 4.92
N VAL A 40 -2.08 -2.14 4.92
CA VAL A 40 -2.74 -3.30 4.30
C VAL A 40 -4.00 -3.70 5.06
N ALA A 41 -3.97 -3.68 6.40
CA ALA A 41 -5.16 -3.98 7.21
C ALA A 41 -6.28 -2.97 6.92
N ASP A 42 -5.97 -1.67 6.88
CA ASP A 42 -6.92 -0.62 6.54
C ASP A 42 -7.48 -0.78 5.12
N ALA A 43 -6.62 -1.11 4.14
CA ALA A 43 -7.07 -1.44 2.79
C ALA A 43 -8.06 -2.62 2.77
N LYS A 44 -7.78 -3.70 3.52
CA LYS A 44 -8.72 -4.82 3.62
C LYS A 44 -10.05 -4.41 4.26
N LEU A 45 -10.00 -3.57 5.29
CA LEU A 45 -11.20 -3.02 5.94
C LEU A 45 -12.04 -2.14 5.00
N LYS A 46 -11.39 -1.43 4.07
CA LYS A 46 -12.07 -0.64 3.02
C LYS A 46 -12.72 -1.50 1.92
N GLY A 47 -12.56 -2.83 1.96
CA GLY A 47 -13.15 -3.75 0.99
C GLY A 47 -12.18 -4.25 -0.08
N TYR A 48 -10.90 -3.87 -0.02
CA TYR A 48 -9.87 -4.44 -0.90
C TYR A 48 -9.43 -5.81 -0.36
N THR A 49 -10.23 -6.84 -0.59
CA THR A 49 -10.02 -8.21 -0.06
C THR A 49 -8.68 -8.82 -0.47
N ASN A 50 -8.18 -8.49 -1.66
CA ASN A 50 -6.88 -8.93 -2.17
C ASN A 50 -5.74 -7.94 -1.85
N ALA A 51 -5.90 -7.08 -0.84
CA ALA A 51 -4.87 -6.09 -0.54
C ALA A 51 -3.55 -6.74 -0.08
N ASN A 52 -2.48 -6.48 -0.84
CA ASN A 52 -1.14 -7.05 -0.63
C ASN A 52 -0.11 -5.94 -0.45
N ALA A 53 0.91 -6.14 0.39
CA ALA A 53 1.99 -5.18 0.52
C ALA A 53 2.96 -5.30 -0.67
N CYS A 54 3.38 -4.18 -1.25
CA CYS A 54 4.48 -4.17 -2.21
C CYS A 54 5.78 -4.60 -1.51
N SER A 55 6.46 -5.63 -2.01
CA SER A 55 7.71 -6.14 -1.43
C SER A 55 8.83 -5.10 -1.35
N HIS A 56 8.80 -4.08 -2.22
CA HIS A 56 9.76 -2.97 -2.18
C HIS A 56 9.42 -1.92 -1.12
N CYS A 57 8.13 -1.58 -0.98
CA CYS A 57 7.71 -0.57 0.00
C CYS A 57 7.44 -1.20 1.39
N CYS A 58 7.41 -2.53 1.47
CA CYS A 58 7.28 -3.35 2.67
C CYS A 58 8.22 -4.57 2.56
N PRO A 59 9.55 -4.36 2.58
CA PRO A 59 10.48 -5.47 2.61
C PRO A 59 10.18 -6.30 3.86
N SER A 60 9.82 -7.56 3.64
CA SER A 60 9.65 -8.53 4.72
C SER A 60 10.96 -8.60 5.51
N THR A 61 10.91 -8.20 6.78
CA THR A 61 11.99 -8.26 7.79
C THR A 61 13.12 -7.23 7.56
N HIS A 62 13.38 -6.25 8.43
CA HIS A 62 13.76 -6.38 9.83
C HIS A 62 13.05 -5.35 10.74
N ILE A 63 12.06 -5.81 11.50
CA ILE A 63 11.99 -5.39 12.91
C ILE A 63 13.14 -6.11 13.62
N LYS A 64 13.92 -5.32 14.34
CA LYS A 64 15.16 -5.66 15.02
C LYS A 64 14.91 -6.57 16.22
#